data_AF-A0A0M2H9N4-F1
#
_entry.id   AF-A0A0M2H9N4-F1
#
_cell.length_a   1.000
_cell.length_b   1.000
_cell.length_c   1.000
_cell.angle_alpha   90.00
_cell.angle_beta   90.00
_cell.angle_gamma   90.00
#
_symmetry.space_group_name_H-M   'P 1'
#
loop_
_entity.id
_entity.type
_entity.pdbx_description
1 polymer ?
#
loop_
_entity_poly.entity_id
_entity_poly.type
_entity_poly.pdbx_seq_one_letter_code
_entity_poly.pdbx_strand_id
1 'polypeptide(L)'
;MNLRTRSDGRGLLIVRNALSGSAVIRSDPAATFAERLPAAEMHELGEGEDLADVVAAATRSDPAPDVLGVYGGDGSVSRMAHLARQHDRPLLAMPGGTFNHFVRALGVDSVDIAIDAYEAGSTVDVGVAEATADSDDPMTVLNVVSVGAYPELIEERERRSSLGKWIGGAVATAVALRRAEPLTIVRDGRRARVWSVFVSVGRNDPDRVATMQRQEADAGALDVRIHHARGSKVRAFASLAFGKRSAAVMRAVGLYPRDADIERFVVRELELHVRPEPGHPSVFVHDGELEERAPGGFTLRCVAVPRAVTVFAPVPPPGR
;
A
#
# COMPACT_ATOMS: atom_id res chain seq x y z
N MET A 1 -9.01 23.39 -6.87
CA MET A 1 -8.15 24.00 -5.83
C MET A 1 -7.06 24.79 -6.54
N ASN A 2 -6.90 26.09 -6.30
CA ASN A 2 -5.75 26.84 -6.82
C ASN A 2 -4.54 26.49 -5.94
N LEU A 3 -3.75 25.51 -6.37
CA LEU A 3 -2.53 25.11 -5.68
C LEU A 3 -1.55 26.29 -5.68
N ARG A 4 -1.20 26.78 -4.48
CA ARG A 4 -0.19 27.82 -4.32
C ARG A 4 1.15 27.15 -4.08
N THR A 5 1.80 26.68 -5.14
CA THR A 5 3.18 26.22 -5.04
C THR A 5 4.10 27.43 -5.00
N ARG A 6 5.11 27.38 -4.13
CA ARG A 6 6.18 28.37 -4.04
C ARG A 6 7.49 27.64 -4.29
N SER A 7 8.23 28.05 -5.31
CA SER A 7 9.43 27.35 -5.76
C SER A 7 10.53 27.28 -4.69
N ASP A 8 10.53 28.19 -3.71
CA ASP A 8 11.44 28.15 -2.56
C ASP A 8 11.03 27.15 -1.47
N GLY A 9 9.88 26.48 -1.59
CA GLY A 9 9.35 25.55 -0.60
C GLY A 9 8.54 26.19 0.53
N ARG A 10 8.30 27.51 0.54
CA ARG A 10 7.53 28.13 1.63
C ARG A 10 6.09 27.58 1.69
N GLY A 11 5.70 27.06 2.85
CA GLY A 11 4.40 26.43 3.07
C GLY A 11 4.37 24.93 2.77
N LEU A 12 5.53 24.32 2.50
CA LEU A 12 5.70 22.87 2.36
C LEU A 12 6.30 22.30 3.65
N LEU A 13 5.62 21.34 4.26
CA LEU A 13 6.21 20.47 5.29
C LEU A 13 6.79 19.23 4.58
N ILE A 14 8.04 18.88 4.83
CA ILE A 14 8.64 17.60 4.40
C ILE A 14 9.01 16.80 5.63
N VAL A 15 8.35 15.66 5.82
CA VAL A 15 8.75 14.69 6.84
C VAL A 15 9.66 13.63 6.23
N ARG A 16 10.85 13.46 6.79
CA ARG A 16 11.81 12.44 6.40
C ARG A 16 11.71 11.27 7.35
N ASN A 17 11.49 10.07 6.82
CA ASN A 17 11.51 8.85 7.62
C ASN A 17 12.77 8.03 7.29
N ALA A 18 13.89 8.37 7.94
CA ALA A 18 15.15 7.64 7.83
C ALA A 18 15.12 6.23 8.45
N LEU A 19 14.03 5.81 9.09
CA LEU A 19 13.89 4.44 9.59
C LEU A 19 13.22 3.52 8.55
N SER A 20 12.60 4.09 7.52
CA SER A 20 11.92 3.33 6.47
C SER A 20 12.91 2.74 5.43
N GLY A 21 13.18 1.42 5.54
CA GLY A 21 13.85 0.62 4.49
C GLY A 21 15.27 0.13 4.82
N SER A 22 15.56 -1.13 4.49
CA SER A 22 16.84 -1.83 4.75
C SER A 22 17.89 -1.66 3.64
N ALA A 23 17.77 -0.62 2.81
CA ALA A 23 18.67 -0.40 1.68
C ALA A 23 20.06 0.08 2.14
N VAL A 24 21.11 -0.59 1.64
CA VAL A 24 22.53 -0.34 1.92
C VAL A 24 23.03 0.98 1.32
N ILE A 25 22.29 1.58 0.38
CA ILE A 25 22.62 2.86 -0.25
C ILE A 25 21.35 3.71 -0.29
N ARG A 26 21.32 4.79 0.48
CA ARG A 26 20.34 5.87 0.35
C ARG A 26 21.11 7.12 -0.01
N SER A 27 20.74 7.78 -1.11
CA SER A 27 21.16 9.16 -1.33
C SER A 27 20.52 10.01 -0.24
N ASP A 28 21.33 10.78 0.49
CA ASP A 28 20.81 11.76 1.43
C ASP A 28 20.25 12.96 0.65
N PRO A 29 18.91 13.18 0.63
CA PRO A 29 18.33 14.28 -0.12
C PRO A 29 18.50 15.65 0.57
N ALA A 30 19.14 15.72 1.75
CA ALA A 30 19.25 16.95 2.52
C ALA A 30 19.88 18.10 1.73
N ALA A 31 20.93 17.84 0.95
CA ALA A 31 21.57 18.84 0.10
C ALA A 31 20.61 19.36 -0.99
N THR A 32 19.90 18.45 -1.68
CA THR A 32 18.90 18.81 -2.69
C THR A 32 17.77 19.65 -2.09
N PHE A 33 17.28 19.29 -0.90
CA PHE A 33 16.25 20.07 -0.21
C PHE A 33 16.73 21.45 0.21
N ALA A 34 17.94 21.55 0.77
CA ALA A 34 18.51 22.84 1.16
C ALA A 34 18.74 23.77 -0.04
N GLU A 35 19.10 23.22 -1.19
CA GLU A 35 19.33 23.98 -2.42
C GLU A 35 18.02 24.39 -3.11
N ARG A 36 17.11 23.43 -3.32
CA ARG A 36 15.90 23.63 -4.13
C ARG A 36 14.71 24.15 -3.33
N LEU A 37 14.60 23.78 -2.06
CA LEU A 37 13.47 24.08 -1.19
C LEU A 37 13.93 24.73 0.13
N PRO A 38 14.71 25.83 0.09
CA PRO A 38 15.36 26.42 1.27
C PRO A 38 14.38 26.95 2.32
N ALA A 39 13.12 27.19 1.97
CA ALA A 39 12.07 27.68 2.86
C ALA A 39 11.03 26.60 3.24
N ALA A 40 11.26 25.34 2.87
CA ALA A 40 10.43 24.22 3.35
C ALA A 40 10.71 23.93 4.82
N GLU A 41 9.66 23.59 5.56
CA GLU A 41 9.78 23.06 6.91
C GLU A 41 10.20 21.59 6.83
N MET A 42 11.39 21.26 7.35
CA MET A 42 11.92 19.91 7.32
C MET A 42 11.81 19.28 8.70
N HIS A 43 11.17 18.12 8.79
CA HIS A 43 11.08 17.35 10.03
C HIS A 43 11.70 15.96 9.82
N GLU A 44 12.70 15.62 10.63
CA GLU A 44 13.25 14.26 10.66
C GLU A 44 12.48 13.44 11.69
N LEU A 45 11.78 12.40 11.24
CA LEU A 45 10.94 11.59 12.13
C LEU A 45 11.81 10.79 13.09
N GLY A 46 11.68 11.09 14.39
CA GLY A 46 12.43 10.43 15.45
C GLY A 46 11.99 8.99 15.70
N GLU A 47 12.81 8.23 16.42
CA GLU A 47 12.41 6.91 16.92
C GLU A 47 11.24 7.06 17.91
N GLY A 48 10.14 6.35 17.65
CA GLY A 48 8.93 6.40 18.47
C GLY A 48 8.05 7.63 18.26
N GLU A 49 8.42 8.55 17.37
CA GLU A 49 7.58 9.68 16.98
C GLU A 49 6.53 9.24 15.96
N ASP A 50 5.27 9.64 16.17
CA ASP A 50 4.18 9.37 15.24
C ASP A 50 4.11 10.46 14.16
N LEU A 51 4.06 10.04 12.90
CA LEU A 51 3.87 10.92 11.76
C LEU A 51 2.57 11.74 11.88
N ALA A 52 1.51 11.14 12.43
CA ALA A 52 0.23 11.79 12.62
C ALA A 52 0.35 12.96 13.60
N ASP A 53 1.11 12.80 14.69
CA ASP A 53 1.32 13.86 15.68
C ASP A 53 2.11 15.03 15.09
N VAL A 54 3.15 14.75 14.30
CA VAL A 54 3.93 15.77 13.59
C VAL A 54 3.05 16.58 12.64
N VAL A 55 2.28 15.90 11.80
CA VAL A 55 1.38 16.57 10.83
C VAL A 55 0.28 17.35 11.55
N ALA A 56 -0.29 16.79 12.61
CA ALA A 56 -1.33 17.46 13.39
C ALA A 56 -0.79 18.71 14.09
N ALA A 57 0.43 18.67 14.63
CA ALA A 57 1.10 19.83 15.21
C ALA A 57 1.37 20.91 14.15
N ALA A 58 1.94 20.53 13.01
CA ALA A 58 2.24 21.45 11.91
C ALA A 58 0.95 22.08 11.33
N THR A 59 -0.13 21.32 11.17
CA THR A 59 -1.39 21.84 10.62
C THR A 59 -2.12 22.79 11.58
N ARG A 60 -1.80 22.76 12.87
CA ARG A 60 -2.31 23.71 13.88
C ARG A 60 -1.44 24.96 14.03
N SER A 61 -0.28 25.03 13.37
CA SER A 61 0.60 26.19 13.42
C SER A 61 0.05 27.38 12.61
N ASP A 62 0.65 28.56 12.77
CA ASP A 62 0.34 29.74 11.96
C ASP A 62 1.65 30.34 11.40
N PRO A 63 1.89 30.27 10.08
CA PRO A 63 1.02 29.67 9.05
C PRO A 63 1.11 28.14 9.02
N ALA A 64 -0.04 27.47 8.91
CA ALA A 64 -0.11 26.04 8.62
C ALA A 64 0.46 25.72 7.22
N PRO A 65 1.04 24.52 7.00
CA PRO A 65 1.52 24.11 5.69
C PRO A 65 0.38 24.02 4.66
N ASP A 66 0.67 24.53 3.46
CA ASP A 66 -0.17 24.45 2.28
C ASP A 66 -0.05 23.05 1.61
N VAL A 67 1.09 22.39 1.77
CA VAL A 67 1.42 21.09 1.16
C VAL A 67 2.09 20.18 2.19
N LEU A 68 1.71 18.90 2.21
CA LEU A 68 2.38 17.88 2.99
C LEU A 68 3.29 17.03 2.11
N GLY A 69 4.52 16.84 2.51
CA GLY A 69 5.54 16.11 1.80
C GLY A 69 6.16 15.01 2.64
N VAL A 70 6.54 13.90 2.01
CA VAL A 70 7.20 12.78 2.68
C VAL A 70 8.32 12.22 1.84
N TYR A 71 9.48 12.01 2.45
CA TYR A 71 10.57 11.22 1.90
C TYR A 71 10.67 9.92 2.69
N GLY A 72 10.24 8.81 2.08
CA GLY A 72 10.19 7.51 2.75
C GLY A 72 9.78 6.36 1.83
N GLY A 73 9.61 5.18 2.41
CA GLY A 73 9.08 4.00 1.71
C GLY A 73 7.56 4.02 1.52
N ASP A 74 7.02 2.96 0.90
CA ASP A 74 5.59 2.86 0.57
C ASP A 74 4.66 3.00 1.79
N GLY A 75 5.04 2.47 2.96
CA GLY A 75 4.25 2.63 4.20
C GLY A 75 4.23 4.07 4.74
N SER A 76 5.37 4.79 4.67
CA SER A 76 5.41 6.22 5.04
C SER A 76 4.58 7.06 4.07
N VAL A 77 4.63 6.73 2.78
CA VAL A 77 3.83 7.38 1.74
C VAL A 77 2.33 7.14 1.94
N SER A 78 1.93 5.90 2.27
CA SER A 78 0.53 5.57 2.56
C SER A 78 0.00 6.33 3.77
N ARG A 79 0.75 6.34 4.88
CA ARG A 79 0.38 7.12 6.08
C ARG A 79 0.29 8.62 5.79
N MET A 80 1.26 9.19 5.06
CA MET A 80 1.19 10.61 4.71
C MET A 80 0.01 10.90 3.77
N ALA A 81 -0.34 9.99 2.85
CA ALA A 81 -1.51 10.17 1.99
C ALA A 81 -2.83 10.15 2.78
N HIS A 82 -2.94 9.31 3.80
CA HIS A 82 -4.06 9.33 4.73
C HIS A 82 -4.18 10.68 5.44
N LEU A 83 -3.07 11.20 5.99
CA LEU A 83 -3.03 12.49 6.69
C LEU A 83 -3.30 13.66 5.75
N ALA A 84 -2.74 13.64 4.53
CA ALA A 84 -3.00 14.63 3.50
C ALA A 84 -4.49 14.70 3.15
N ARG A 85 -5.16 13.55 3.02
CA ARG A 85 -6.62 13.49 2.83
C ARG A 85 -7.39 14.03 4.03
N GLN A 86 -7.01 13.64 5.26
CA GLN A 86 -7.67 14.10 6.49
C GLN A 86 -7.57 15.62 6.69
N HIS A 87 -6.45 16.22 6.30
CA HIS A 87 -6.19 17.65 6.43
C HIS A 87 -6.50 18.47 5.17
N ASP A 88 -7.07 17.85 4.12
CA ASP A 88 -7.38 18.47 2.82
C ASP A 88 -6.17 19.18 2.20
N ARG A 89 -5.01 18.51 2.20
CA ARG A 89 -3.74 19.02 1.65
C ARG A 89 -3.27 18.16 0.47
N PRO A 90 -2.67 18.77 -0.57
CA PRO A 90 -1.98 18.03 -1.60
C PRO A 90 -0.71 17.36 -1.04
N LEU A 91 -0.31 16.26 -1.67
CA LEU A 91 0.79 15.41 -1.25
C LEU A 91 2.00 15.52 -2.19
N LEU A 92 3.18 15.81 -1.64
CA LEU A 92 4.47 15.64 -2.30
C LEU A 92 5.15 14.36 -1.80
N ALA A 93 4.91 13.23 -2.48
CA ALA A 93 5.49 11.95 -2.10
C ALA A 93 6.81 11.70 -2.86
N MET A 94 7.88 11.38 -2.12
CA MET A 94 9.23 11.21 -2.66
C MET A 94 9.80 9.81 -2.35
N PRO A 95 10.53 9.20 -3.31
CA PRO A 95 11.08 7.85 -3.16
C PRO A 95 12.22 7.83 -2.15
N GLY A 96 11.98 7.33 -0.93
CA GLY A 96 12.99 7.16 0.13
C GLY A 96 13.20 5.72 0.60
N GLY A 97 12.36 4.78 0.17
CA GLY A 97 12.45 3.36 0.52
C GLY A 97 13.06 2.47 -0.56
N THR A 98 12.98 1.15 -0.36
CA THR A 98 13.59 0.17 -1.28
C THR A 98 12.83 0.00 -2.59
N PHE A 99 11.50 -0.01 -2.53
CA PHE A 99 10.66 -0.37 -3.67
C PHE A 99 9.93 0.82 -4.28
N ASN A 100 9.38 1.72 -3.45
CA ASN A 100 8.76 2.98 -3.84
C ASN A 100 7.70 2.79 -4.94
N HIS A 101 6.90 1.74 -4.80
CA HIS A 101 5.95 1.31 -5.82
C HIS A 101 4.92 2.38 -6.16
N PHE A 102 4.38 3.07 -5.15
CA PHE A 102 3.36 4.08 -5.37
C PHE A 102 3.89 5.27 -6.17
N VAL A 103 4.98 5.90 -5.69
CA VAL A 103 5.54 7.10 -6.33
C VAL A 103 6.09 6.80 -7.74
N ARG A 104 6.72 5.64 -7.93
CA ARG A 104 7.17 5.20 -9.26
C ARG A 104 6.02 4.94 -10.23
N ALA A 105 4.88 4.44 -9.74
CA ALA A 105 3.69 4.29 -10.59
C ALA A 105 3.14 5.64 -11.09
N LEU A 106 3.42 6.73 -10.37
CA LEU A 106 3.11 8.10 -10.78
C LEU A 106 4.23 8.76 -11.62
N GLY A 107 5.29 8.01 -11.97
CA GLY A 107 6.45 8.53 -12.71
C GLY A 107 7.44 9.33 -11.86
N VAL A 108 7.31 9.30 -10.52
CA VAL A 108 8.22 9.98 -9.60
C VAL A 108 9.35 9.03 -9.22
N ASP A 109 10.35 8.94 -10.09
CA ASP A 109 11.49 8.01 -9.95
C ASP A 109 12.62 8.56 -9.05
N SER A 110 12.67 9.87 -8.81
CA SER A 110 13.67 10.53 -7.96
C SER A 110 13.07 11.69 -7.16
N VAL A 111 13.83 12.18 -6.18
CA VAL A 111 13.50 13.40 -5.43
C VAL A 111 13.44 14.61 -6.37
N ASP A 112 14.39 14.74 -7.30
CA ASP A 112 14.39 15.84 -8.27
C ASP A 112 13.11 15.89 -9.10
N ILE A 113 12.62 14.74 -9.60
CA ILE A 113 11.38 14.68 -10.39
C ILE A 113 10.18 15.13 -9.53
N ALA A 114 10.14 14.76 -8.25
CA ALA A 114 9.08 15.20 -7.34
C ALA A 114 9.11 16.72 -7.13
N ILE A 115 10.29 17.28 -6.92
CA ILE A 115 10.49 18.73 -6.73
C ILE A 115 10.13 19.48 -8.02
N ASP A 116 10.56 18.99 -9.19
CA ASP A 116 10.21 19.59 -10.48
C ASP A 116 8.69 19.60 -10.70
N ALA A 117 7.99 18.52 -10.33
CA ALA A 117 6.53 18.48 -10.38
C ALA A 117 5.87 19.47 -9.40
N TYR A 118 6.42 19.61 -8.19
CA TYR A 118 5.98 20.59 -7.21
C TYR A 118 6.17 22.03 -7.70
N GLU A 119 7.35 22.37 -8.20
CA GLU A 119 7.66 23.70 -8.73
C GLU A 119 6.78 24.05 -9.94
N ALA A 120 6.52 23.07 -10.80
CA ALA A 120 5.61 23.22 -11.94
C ALA A 120 4.13 23.30 -11.55
N GLY A 121 3.77 22.98 -10.30
CA GLY A 121 2.37 22.84 -9.87
C GLY A 121 1.65 21.68 -10.56
N SER A 122 2.39 20.69 -11.05
CA SER A 122 1.87 19.54 -11.78
C SER A 122 1.37 18.47 -10.82
N THR A 123 0.09 18.15 -10.92
CA THR A 123 -0.57 17.18 -10.02
C THR A 123 -1.41 16.18 -10.76
N VAL A 124 -1.58 15.02 -10.15
CA VAL A 124 -2.54 13.99 -10.52
C VAL A 124 -3.47 13.72 -9.34
N ASP A 125 -4.76 13.57 -9.62
CA ASP A 125 -5.73 13.13 -8.62
C ASP A 125 -5.76 11.61 -8.56
N VAL A 126 -5.56 11.09 -7.37
CA VAL A 126 -5.34 9.68 -7.07
C VAL A 126 -6.54 9.13 -6.31
N GLY A 127 -7.20 8.12 -6.87
CA GLY A 127 -8.21 7.33 -6.15
C GLY A 127 -7.62 6.47 -5.04
N VAL A 128 -8.41 6.11 -4.04
CA VAL A 128 -7.98 5.25 -2.92
C VAL A 128 -9.08 4.24 -2.59
N ALA A 129 -8.76 3.24 -1.79
CA ALA A 129 -9.77 2.52 -1.03
C ALA A 129 -9.87 3.14 0.36
N GLU A 130 -11.09 3.32 0.83
CA GLU A 130 -11.39 3.57 2.23
C GLU A 130 -11.74 2.24 2.89
N ALA A 131 -10.93 1.82 3.85
CA ALA A 131 -11.10 0.57 4.58
C ALA A 131 -11.57 0.86 6.01
N THR A 132 -12.70 0.31 6.40
CA THR A 132 -13.27 0.41 7.74
C THR A 132 -13.41 -0.98 8.32
N ALA A 133 -12.92 -1.17 9.54
CA ALA A 133 -13.11 -2.40 10.29
C ALA A 133 -14.04 -2.14 11.48
N ASP A 134 -15.13 -2.91 11.55
CA ASP A 134 -16.20 -2.76 12.53
C ASP A 134 -16.75 -1.32 12.62
N SER A 135 -16.43 -0.59 13.69
CA SER A 135 -16.88 0.79 13.92
C SER A 135 -15.71 1.78 14.05
N ASP A 136 -14.52 1.38 13.59
CA ASP A 136 -13.33 2.22 13.62
C ASP A 136 -13.40 3.34 12.59
N ASP A 137 -12.50 4.32 12.74
CA ASP A 137 -12.33 5.37 11.74
C ASP A 137 -11.83 4.79 10.41
N PRO A 138 -12.29 5.34 9.26
CA PRO A 138 -11.89 4.82 7.97
C PRO A 138 -10.43 5.11 7.64
N MET A 139 -9.71 4.09 7.21
CA MET A 139 -8.31 4.18 6.80
C MET A 139 -8.20 4.37 5.29
N THR A 140 -7.21 5.16 4.87
CA THR A 140 -6.93 5.37 3.45
C THR A 140 -5.88 4.38 2.96
N VAL A 141 -6.22 3.64 1.90
CA VAL A 141 -5.38 2.59 1.32
C VAL A 141 -5.09 2.94 -0.14
N LEU A 142 -3.81 3.00 -0.49
CA LEU A 142 -3.31 3.40 -1.81
C LEU A 142 -3.25 2.22 -2.78
N ASN A 143 -2.96 1.01 -2.30
CA ASN A 143 -2.72 -0.14 -3.17
C ASN A 143 -3.66 -1.31 -2.88
N VAL A 144 -3.57 -1.90 -1.70
CA VAL A 144 -4.26 -3.18 -1.43
C VAL A 144 -4.56 -3.40 0.04
N VAL A 145 -5.78 -3.87 0.30
CA VAL A 145 -6.16 -4.53 1.56
C VAL A 145 -6.12 -6.03 1.36
N SER A 146 -5.59 -6.77 2.32
CA SER A 146 -5.54 -8.22 2.28
C SER A 146 -5.91 -8.86 3.61
N VAL A 147 -6.59 -10.01 3.51
CA VAL A 147 -7.01 -10.85 4.64
C VAL A 147 -6.62 -12.29 4.32
N GLY A 148 -6.31 -13.12 5.32
CA GLY A 148 -5.87 -14.51 5.11
C GLY A 148 -4.36 -14.61 5.05
N ALA A 149 -3.77 -15.61 4.41
CA ALA A 149 -2.40 -16.06 4.66
C ALA A 149 -1.22 -15.11 4.28
N TYR A 150 -1.47 -13.82 4.11
CA TYR A 150 -0.45 -12.79 3.85
C TYR A 150 0.32 -12.29 5.09
N PRO A 151 -0.30 -12.08 6.27
CA PRO A 151 0.37 -11.68 7.51
C PRO A 151 1.39 -12.71 7.99
N GLU A 152 1.04 -14.00 7.96
CA GLU A 152 1.93 -15.10 8.35
C GLU A 152 3.17 -15.20 7.43
N LEU A 153 3.03 -14.81 6.16
CA LEU A 153 4.13 -14.74 5.19
C LEU A 153 5.05 -13.54 5.42
N ILE A 154 4.51 -12.41 5.88
CA ILE A 154 5.27 -11.21 6.23
C ILE A 154 6.04 -11.42 7.54
N GLU A 155 5.34 -11.87 8.58
CA GLU A 155 5.89 -12.06 9.93
C GLU A 155 7.07 -13.06 9.95
N GLU A 156 6.97 -14.16 9.19
CA GLU A 156 8.06 -15.15 9.12
C GLU A 156 9.22 -14.69 8.23
N ARG A 157 8.98 -13.81 7.24
CA ARG A 157 10.04 -13.20 6.42
C ARG A 157 10.92 -12.25 7.24
N GLU A 158 10.33 -11.49 8.15
CA GLU A 158 11.06 -10.56 9.00
C GLU A 158 11.97 -11.29 10.00
N ARG A 159 11.48 -12.38 10.63
CA ARG A 159 12.26 -13.18 11.59
C ARG A 159 13.47 -13.91 11.00
N ARG A 160 13.46 -14.26 9.70
CA ARG A 160 14.48 -15.13 9.07
C ARG A 160 15.35 -14.45 8.02
N SER A 161 15.43 -13.12 8.07
CA SER A 161 16.30 -12.31 7.21
C SER A 161 17.80 -12.67 7.28
N SER A 162 18.23 -13.38 8.34
CA SER A 162 19.62 -13.77 8.61
C SER A 162 20.14 -14.98 7.81
N LEU A 163 19.28 -15.77 7.15
CA LEU A 163 19.67 -17.02 6.46
C LEU A 163 19.94 -16.87 4.95
N GLY A 164 20.13 -15.63 4.48
CA GLY A 164 20.26 -15.30 3.06
C GLY A 164 18.89 -15.18 2.36
N LYS A 165 18.75 -14.15 1.51
CA LYS A 165 17.48 -13.63 0.96
C LYS A 165 16.57 -14.68 0.30
N TRP A 166 17.14 -15.70 -0.33
CA TRP A 166 16.38 -16.73 -1.06
C TRP A 166 16.03 -17.96 -0.22
N ILE A 167 16.98 -18.46 0.57
CA ILE A 167 16.78 -19.65 1.41
C ILE A 167 15.90 -19.31 2.61
N GLY A 168 16.15 -18.17 3.27
CA GLY A 168 15.29 -17.66 4.34
C GLY A 168 13.87 -17.40 3.85
N GLY A 169 13.72 -16.81 2.67
CA GLY A 169 12.41 -16.59 2.04
C GLY A 169 11.66 -17.89 1.70
N ALA A 170 12.35 -18.91 1.19
CA ALA A 170 11.74 -20.20 0.85
C ALA A 170 11.32 -21.00 2.09
N VAL A 171 12.15 -21.02 3.14
CA VAL A 171 11.82 -21.68 4.42
C VAL A 171 10.70 -20.94 5.14
N ALA A 172 10.72 -19.61 5.16
CA ALA A 172 9.64 -18.80 5.73
C ALA A 172 8.31 -19.06 5.01
N THR A 173 8.34 -19.08 3.68
CA THR A 173 7.16 -19.42 2.87
C THR A 173 6.66 -20.83 3.17
N ALA A 174 7.55 -21.82 3.35
CA ALA A 174 7.18 -23.20 3.66
C ALA A 174 6.61 -23.38 5.09
N VAL A 175 7.08 -22.61 6.07
CA VAL A 175 6.57 -22.62 7.45
C VAL A 175 5.21 -21.91 7.52
N ALA A 176 5.09 -20.73 6.92
CA ALA A 176 3.81 -20.02 6.78
C ALA A 176 2.78 -20.91 6.06
N LEU A 177 3.17 -21.57 4.97
CA LEU A 177 2.34 -22.55 4.26
C LEU A 177 1.84 -23.71 5.10
N ARG A 178 2.66 -24.19 6.05
CA ARG A 178 2.29 -25.30 6.93
C ARG A 178 1.32 -24.88 8.02
N ARG A 179 1.43 -23.63 8.50
CA ARG A 179 0.61 -23.08 9.58
C ARG A 179 -0.67 -22.42 9.10
N ALA A 180 -0.70 -21.96 7.85
CA ALA A 180 -1.85 -21.30 7.30
C ALA A 180 -3.09 -22.18 7.31
N GLU A 181 -4.12 -21.73 8.00
CA GLU A 181 -5.45 -22.30 7.95
C GLU A 181 -6.38 -21.41 7.12
N PRO A 182 -7.32 -21.98 6.36
CA PRO A 182 -8.34 -21.19 5.69
C PRO A 182 -9.18 -20.47 6.74
N LEU A 183 -9.45 -19.19 6.51
CA LEU A 183 -10.45 -18.47 7.28
C LEU A 183 -11.81 -18.54 6.59
N THR A 184 -12.86 -18.28 7.35
CA THR A 184 -14.21 -18.14 6.80
C THR A 184 -14.47 -16.68 6.50
N ILE A 185 -14.95 -16.38 5.29
CA ILE A 185 -15.58 -15.10 4.97
C ILE A 185 -17.08 -15.27 4.79
N VAL A 186 -17.85 -14.21 5.07
CA VAL A 186 -19.25 -14.09 4.71
C VAL A 186 -19.43 -12.85 3.85
N ARG A 187 -19.93 -13.03 2.63
CA ARG A 187 -20.29 -11.96 1.69
C ARG A 187 -21.73 -12.19 1.24
N ASP A 188 -22.60 -11.20 1.31
CA ASP A 188 -24.00 -11.30 0.88
C ASP A 188 -24.75 -12.51 1.50
N GLY A 189 -24.47 -12.78 2.79
CA GLY A 189 -25.01 -13.95 3.51
C GLY A 189 -24.42 -15.31 3.11
N ARG A 190 -23.53 -15.37 2.11
CA ARG A 190 -22.89 -16.61 1.65
C ARG A 190 -21.55 -16.82 2.33
N ARG A 191 -21.37 -17.99 2.93
CA ARG A 191 -20.12 -18.38 3.59
C ARG A 191 -19.16 -19.04 2.59
N ALA A 192 -17.88 -18.70 2.67
CA ALA A 192 -16.81 -19.37 1.92
C ALA A 192 -15.58 -19.57 2.82
N ARG A 193 -14.88 -20.69 2.65
CA ARG A 193 -13.54 -20.89 3.21
C ARG A 193 -12.51 -20.43 2.19
N VAL A 194 -11.59 -19.57 2.61
CA VAL A 194 -10.64 -18.91 1.72
C VAL A 194 -9.25 -18.93 2.32
N TRP A 195 -8.25 -19.01 1.45
CA TRP A 195 -6.86 -18.81 1.82
C TRP A 195 -6.52 -17.33 1.97
N SER A 196 -7.08 -16.51 1.08
CA SER A 196 -6.87 -15.08 1.10
C SER A 196 -7.96 -14.32 0.35
N VAL A 197 -8.11 -13.05 0.72
CA VAL A 197 -8.83 -12.04 -0.04
C VAL A 197 -7.88 -10.88 -0.29
N PHE A 198 -7.82 -10.40 -1.53
CA PHE A 198 -7.15 -9.15 -1.89
C PHE A 198 -8.18 -8.17 -2.45
N VAL A 199 -8.16 -6.95 -1.93
CA VAL A 199 -8.99 -5.83 -2.39
C VAL A 199 -8.03 -4.75 -2.86
N SER A 200 -7.81 -4.68 -4.17
CA SER A 200 -6.86 -3.73 -4.76
C SER A 200 -7.56 -2.47 -5.26
N VAL A 201 -6.90 -1.33 -5.14
CA VAL A 201 -7.39 -0.06 -5.67
C VAL A 201 -7.21 -0.02 -7.19
N GLY A 202 -8.30 0.25 -7.90
CA GLY A 202 -8.32 0.31 -9.37
C GLY A 202 -8.49 -1.05 -10.04
N ARG A 203 -8.65 -1.02 -11.37
CA ARG A 203 -8.74 -2.23 -12.19
C ARG A 203 -7.35 -2.79 -12.45
N ASN A 204 -7.19 -4.09 -12.20
CA ASN A 204 -5.96 -4.79 -12.52
C ASN A 204 -6.11 -5.59 -13.81
N ASP A 205 -5.00 -5.78 -14.52
CA ASP A 205 -4.94 -6.65 -15.70
C ASP A 205 -5.43 -8.08 -15.32
N PRO A 206 -6.48 -8.61 -15.97
CA PRO A 206 -7.04 -9.92 -15.67
C PRO A 206 -6.10 -11.08 -16.02
N ASP A 207 -5.14 -10.90 -16.95
CA ASP A 207 -4.17 -11.92 -17.36
C ASP A 207 -2.95 -11.99 -16.43
N ARG A 208 -2.86 -11.06 -15.47
CA ARG A 208 -1.82 -11.02 -14.46
C ARG A 208 -2.35 -11.48 -13.10
N VAL A 209 -1.81 -12.60 -12.62
CA VAL A 209 -1.94 -12.98 -11.21
C VAL A 209 -0.94 -12.13 -10.43
N ALA A 210 -1.51 -11.16 -9.70
CA ALA A 210 -0.88 -9.98 -9.08
C ALA A 210 -0.43 -8.91 -10.09
N THR A 211 -1.12 -7.77 -10.10
CA THR A 211 -0.78 -6.62 -10.94
C THR A 211 -0.36 -5.47 -10.05
N MET A 212 0.96 -5.23 -9.98
CA MET A 212 1.60 -4.08 -9.31
C MET A 212 1.70 -2.87 -10.25
N GLN A 213 0.71 -2.66 -11.10
CA GLN A 213 0.68 -1.53 -12.03
C GLN A 213 -0.74 -1.00 -12.08
N ARG A 214 -0.94 0.12 -11.39
CA ARG A 214 -2.14 0.92 -11.43
C ARG A 214 -2.42 1.35 -12.87
N GLN A 215 -3.49 0.84 -13.48
CA GLN A 215 -3.86 1.23 -14.85
C GLN A 215 -4.55 2.60 -14.90
N GLU A 216 -5.20 3.01 -13.81
CA GLU A 216 -5.95 4.27 -13.73
C GLU A 216 -5.60 5.00 -12.42
N ALA A 217 -5.07 6.22 -12.54
CA ALA A 217 -4.84 7.08 -11.38
C ALA A 217 -6.17 7.43 -10.68
N ASP A 218 -7.26 7.58 -11.43
CA ASP A 218 -8.59 7.97 -10.93
C ASP A 218 -9.46 6.75 -10.55
N ALA A 219 -8.97 5.91 -9.64
CA ALA A 219 -9.61 4.64 -9.33
C ALA A 219 -10.95 4.81 -8.60
N GLY A 220 -12.05 4.74 -9.36
CA GLY A 220 -13.43 4.65 -8.85
C GLY A 220 -13.94 3.20 -8.66
N ALA A 221 -13.04 2.23 -8.57
CA ALA A 221 -13.35 0.80 -8.45
C ALA A 221 -12.29 0.02 -7.66
N LEU A 222 -12.71 -1.12 -7.10
CA LEU A 222 -11.91 -2.11 -6.40
C LEU A 222 -11.84 -3.40 -7.22
N ASP A 223 -10.63 -3.93 -7.46
CA ASP A 223 -10.41 -5.28 -8.00
C ASP A 223 -10.29 -6.25 -6.83
N VAL A 224 -11.28 -7.14 -6.71
CA VAL A 224 -11.38 -8.09 -5.61
C VAL A 224 -11.02 -9.49 -6.11
N ARG A 225 -10.10 -10.14 -5.39
CA ARG A 225 -9.63 -11.49 -5.68
C ARG A 225 -9.79 -12.35 -4.44
N ILE A 226 -10.61 -13.39 -4.54
CA ILE A 226 -10.86 -14.33 -3.46
C ILE A 226 -10.27 -15.67 -3.85
N HIS A 227 -9.32 -16.14 -3.05
CA HIS A 227 -8.67 -17.43 -3.24
C HIS A 227 -9.39 -18.46 -2.39
N HIS A 228 -10.33 -19.20 -2.99
CA HIS A 228 -11.14 -20.20 -2.31
C HIS A 228 -10.27 -21.38 -1.86
N ALA A 229 -10.57 -21.91 -0.68
CA ALA A 229 -9.89 -23.07 -0.13
C ALA A 229 -10.42 -24.39 -0.71
N ARG A 230 -10.44 -24.48 -2.04
CA ARG A 230 -10.95 -25.61 -2.83
C ARG A 230 -9.80 -26.40 -3.47
N GLY A 231 -8.81 -26.80 -2.70
CA GLY A 231 -7.66 -27.55 -3.25
C GLY A 231 -6.43 -27.58 -2.36
N SER A 232 -5.29 -27.95 -2.95
CA SER A 232 -4.01 -28.04 -2.25
C SER A 232 -3.51 -26.68 -1.78
N LYS A 233 -3.14 -26.55 -0.49
CA LYS A 233 -2.50 -25.36 0.08
C LYS A 233 -1.31 -24.90 -0.78
N VAL A 234 -0.52 -25.85 -1.30
CA VAL A 234 0.66 -25.56 -2.15
C VAL A 234 0.29 -24.79 -3.43
N ARG A 235 -0.84 -25.12 -4.07
CA ARG A 235 -1.28 -24.40 -5.29
C ARG A 235 -1.82 -23.02 -4.97
N ALA A 236 -2.52 -22.85 -3.85
CA ALA A 236 -3.04 -21.55 -3.44
C ALA A 236 -1.90 -20.53 -3.23
N PHE A 237 -0.82 -20.94 -2.56
CA PHE A 237 0.31 -20.04 -2.29
C PHE A 237 1.26 -19.90 -3.47
N ALA A 238 1.27 -20.85 -4.41
CA ALA A 238 1.98 -20.68 -5.68
C ALA A 238 1.50 -19.44 -6.46
N SER A 239 0.24 -19.04 -6.32
CA SER A 239 -0.27 -17.79 -6.91
C SER A 239 0.34 -16.53 -6.30
N LEU A 240 0.88 -16.63 -5.08
CA LEU A 240 1.54 -15.53 -4.36
C LEU A 240 3.01 -15.40 -4.79
N ALA A 241 3.53 -16.26 -5.68
CA ALA A 241 4.91 -16.21 -6.16
C ALA A 241 5.10 -15.15 -7.26
N PHE A 242 5.38 -13.92 -6.83
CA PHE A 242 5.54 -12.72 -7.66
C PHE A 242 6.55 -12.88 -8.82
N GLY A 243 6.06 -12.82 -10.07
CA GLY A 243 6.88 -12.70 -11.28
C GLY A 243 6.34 -13.43 -12.52
N LYS A 244 6.48 -12.84 -13.71
CA LYS A 244 6.12 -13.50 -14.99
C LYS A 244 6.88 -14.81 -15.22
N ARG A 245 8.14 -14.87 -14.76
CA ARG A 245 9.02 -16.05 -14.90
C ARG A 245 8.66 -17.16 -13.92
N SER A 246 8.32 -16.83 -12.67
CA SER A 246 7.85 -17.81 -11.67
C SER A 246 6.49 -18.38 -12.04
N ALA A 247 5.56 -17.55 -12.54
CA ALA A 247 4.25 -18.01 -12.98
C ALA A 247 4.32 -19.03 -14.14
N ALA A 248 5.21 -18.82 -15.12
CA ALA A 248 5.39 -19.75 -16.23
C ALA A 248 5.94 -21.11 -15.77
N VAL A 249 6.94 -21.11 -14.88
CA VAL A 249 7.49 -22.33 -14.29
C VAL A 249 6.43 -23.08 -13.49
N MET A 250 5.63 -22.37 -12.68
CA MET A 250 4.57 -22.98 -11.85
C MET A 250 3.43 -23.57 -12.69
N ARG A 251 3.09 -22.96 -13.84
CA ARG A 251 2.16 -23.56 -14.82
C ARG A 251 2.74 -24.83 -15.43
N ALA A 252 4.02 -24.82 -15.82
CA ALA A 252 4.69 -25.98 -16.40
C ALA A 252 4.76 -27.18 -15.44
N VAL A 253 4.91 -26.95 -14.13
CA VAL A 253 4.94 -28.02 -13.11
C VAL A 253 3.57 -28.35 -12.49
N GLY A 254 2.46 -27.79 -13.00
CA GLY A 254 1.10 -28.10 -12.52
C GLY A 254 0.80 -27.65 -11.08
N LEU A 255 1.58 -26.69 -10.58
CA LEU A 255 1.42 -26.09 -9.25
C LEU A 255 0.65 -24.76 -9.30
N TYR A 256 0.25 -24.30 -10.48
CA TYR A 256 -0.61 -23.13 -10.62
C TYR A 256 -2.04 -23.44 -10.13
N PRO A 257 -2.71 -22.53 -9.40
CA PRO A 257 -4.10 -22.70 -9.04
C PRO A 257 -4.98 -22.77 -10.29
N ARG A 258 -6.08 -23.52 -10.19
CA ARG A 258 -7.08 -23.55 -11.26
C ARG A 258 -7.84 -22.23 -11.24
N ASP A 259 -8.29 -21.74 -12.39
CA ASP A 259 -9.12 -20.53 -12.44
C ASP A 259 -10.39 -20.68 -11.60
N ALA A 260 -10.90 -21.90 -11.42
CA ALA A 260 -12.04 -22.20 -10.55
C ALA A 260 -11.79 -21.94 -9.05
N ASP A 261 -10.53 -21.83 -8.62
CA ASP A 261 -10.14 -21.59 -7.23
C ASP A 261 -10.04 -20.08 -6.92
N ILE A 262 -10.03 -19.24 -7.95
CA ILE A 262 -9.88 -17.78 -7.82
C ILE A 262 -11.14 -17.09 -8.36
N GLU A 263 -11.93 -16.55 -7.45
CA GLU A 263 -13.03 -15.65 -7.83
C GLU A 263 -12.47 -14.23 -8.03
N ARG A 264 -12.84 -13.59 -9.15
CA ARG A 264 -12.41 -12.23 -9.51
C ARG A 264 -13.60 -11.40 -9.92
N PHE A 265 -13.71 -10.20 -9.36
CA PHE A 265 -14.74 -9.25 -9.74
C PHE A 265 -14.31 -7.82 -9.42
N VAL A 266 -14.95 -6.86 -10.08
CA VAL A 266 -14.71 -5.42 -9.88
C VAL A 266 -15.97 -4.79 -9.32
N VAL A 267 -15.84 -4.13 -8.17
CA VAL A 267 -16.95 -3.49 -7.45
C VAL A 267 -16.55 -2.09 -6.99
N ARG A 268 -17.51 -1.23 -6.64
CA ARG A 268 -17.20 0.06 -5.99
C ARG A 268 -17.09 -0.07 -4.47
N GLU A 269 -17.74 -1.08 -3.92
CA GLU A 269 -17.84 -1.33 -2.49
C GLU A 269 -17.84 -2.84 -2.26
N LEU A 270 -17.19 -3.24 -1.17
CA LEU A 270 -17.14 -4.62 -0.70
C LEU A 270 -17.32 -4.62 0.81
N GLU A 271 -18.24 -5.44 1.31
CA GLU A 271 -18.35 -5.77 2.73
C GLU A 271 -18.11 -7.26 2.93
N LEU A 272 -17.27 -7.59 3.93
CA LEU A 272 -16.93 -8.95 4.29
C LEU A 272 -16.95 -9.11 5.81
N HIS A 273 -17.66 -10.13 6.30
CA HIS A 273 -17.42 -10.60 7.67
C HIS A 273 -16.30 -11.63 7.66
N VAL A 274 -15.19 -11.30 8.28
CA VAL A 274 -14.02 -12.16 8.43
C VAL A 274 -14.14 -12.93 9.74
N ARG A 275 -14.07 -14.26 9.66
CA ARG A 275 -14.09 -15.16 10.81
C ARG A 275 -12.85 -16.05 10.78
N PRO A 276 -11.80 -15.70 11.53
CA PRO A 276 -10.65 -16.58 11.70
C PRO A 276 -11.06 -17.86 12.42
N GLU A 277 -10.30 -18.93 12.22
CA GLU A 277 -10.47 -20.16 12.99
C GLU A 277 -10.00 -19.93 14.44
N PRO A 278 -10.59 -20.63 15.44
CA PRO A 278 -10.17 -20.50 16.83
C PRO A 278 -8.64 -20.67 16.99
N GLY A 279 -8.01 -19.76 17.72
CA GLY A 279 -6.56 -19.76 17.96
C GLY A 279 -5.69 -19.17 16.83
N HIS A 280 -6.30 -18.64 15.77
CA HIS A 280 -5.58 -17.94 14.69
C HIS A 280 -5.71 -16.41 14.84
N PRO A 281 -4.70 -15.65 14.36
CA PRO A 281 -4.75 -14.19 14.43
C PRO A 281 -5.92 -13.64 13.61
N SER A 282 -6.68 -12.74 14.23
CA SER A 282 -7.71 -11.95 13.57
C SER A 282 -7.05 -10.67 13.09
N VAL A 283 -6.63 -10.65 11.82
CA VAL A 283 -5.85 -9.53 11.27
C VAL A 283 -6.23 -9.25 9.83
N PHE A 284 -5.99 -8.02 9.39
CA PHE A 284 -5.84 -7.69 7.98
C PHE A 284 -4.62 -6.81 7.77
N VAL A 285 -4.17 -6.69 6.53
CA VAL A 285 -3.03 -5.87 6.15
C VAL A 285 -3.46 -4.89 5.08
N HIS A 286 -3.07 -3.62 5.21
CA HIS A 286 -3.29 -2.59 4.20
C HIS A 286 -1.98 -1.84 3.94
N ASP A 287 -1.58 -1.72 2.67
CA ASP A 287 -0.32 -1.07 2.26
C ASP A 287 0.97 -1.50 3.02
N GLY A 288 0.95 -2.69 3.63
CA GLY A 288 2.05 -3.23 4.43
C GLY A 288 1.94 -3.01 5.94
N GLU A 289 0.95 -2.24 6.41
CA GLU A 289 0.63 -2.08 7.83
C GLU A 289 -0.35 -3.18 8.28
N LEU A 290 -0.09 -3.77 9.45
CA LEU A 290 -0.88 -4.85 10.04
C LEU A 290 -1.89 -4.29 11.04
N GLU A 291 -3.14 -4.71 10.90
CA GLU A 291 -4.25 -4.33 11.76
C GLU A 291 -4.73 -5.54 12.57
N GLU A 292 -4.54 -5.50 13.89
CA GLU A 292 -5.04 -6.52 14.80
C GLU A 292 -6.51 -6.29 15.16
N ARG A 293 -7.25 -7.40 15.28
CA ARG A 293 -8.69 -7.39 15.53
C ARG A 293 -9.04 -8.34 16.65
N ALA A 294 -10.23 -8.15 17.21
CA ALA A 294 -10.74 -9.05 18.22
C ALA A 294 -10.78 -10.51 17.70
N PRO A 295 -10.49 -11.52 18.53
CA PRO A 295 -10.44 -12.92 18.10
C PRO A 295 -11.76 -13.47 17.52
N GLY A 296 -12.89 -12.81 17.78
CA GLY A 296 -14.22 -13.20 17.30
C GLY A 296 -14.49 -12.95 15.82
N GLY A 297 -13.53 -12.36 15.10
CA GLY A 297 -13.71 -11.86 13.74
C GLY A 297 -14.16 -10.40 13.72
N PHE A 298 -14.28 -9.86 12.51
CA PHE A 298 -14.57 -8.45 12.27
C PHE A 298 -15.32 -8.28 10.95
N THR A 299 -15.97 -7.13 10.79
CA THR A 299 -16.55 -6.70 9.52
C THR A 299 -15.58 -5.76 8.83
N LEU A 300 -15.14 -6.10 7.62
CA LEU A 300 -14.29 -5.25 6.79
C LEU A 300 -15.13 -4.68 5.65
N ARG A 301 -15.23 -3.36 5.60
CA ARG A 301 -15.87 -2.63 4.52
C ARG A 301 -14.81 -1.84 3.75
N CYS A 302 -14.77 -2.02 2.44
CA CYS A 302 -13.87 -1.30 1.55
C CYS A 302 -14.69 -0.53 0.51
N VAL A 303 -14.43 0.77 0.34
CA VAL A 303 -15.11 1.63 -0.63
C VAL A 303 -14.08 2.30 -1.54
N ALA A 304 -14.25 2.26 -2.86
CA ALA A 304 -13.43 3.02 -3.78
C ALA A 304 -13.81 4.50 -3.76
N VAL A 305 -12.85 5.37 -3.47
CA VAL A 305 -12.99 6.82 -3.47
C VAL A 305 -12.15 7.38 -4.62
N PRO A 306 -12.76 7.79 -5.75
CA PRO A 306 -12.02 8.40 -6.86
C PRO A 306 -11.50 9.79 -6.44
N ARG A 307 -10.40 10.24 -7.07
CA ARG A 307 -9.81 11.56 -6.84
C ARG A 307 -9.63 11.97 -5.37
N ALA A 308 -9.29 11.02 -4.50
CA ALA A 308 -9.29 11.22 -3.05
C ALA A 308 -8.06 11.97 -2.53
N VAL A 309 -6.93 11.88 -3.25
CA VAL A 309 -5.68 12.54 -2.86
C VAL A 309 -5.09 13.23 -4.09
N THR A 310 -4.82 14.53 -4.01
CA THR A 310 -4.07 15.25 -5.05
C THR A 310 -2.58 15.07 -4.78
N VAL A 311 -1.84 14.50 -5.73
CA VAL A 311 -0.41 14.19 -5.59
C VAL A 311 0.40 14.92 -6.64
N PHE A 312 1.53 15.53 -6.23
CA PHE A 312 2.49 16.10 -7.17
C PHE A 312 3.17 14.99 -7.98
N ALA A 313 3.06 15.08 -9.30
CA ALA A 313 3.59 14.10 -10.23
C ALA A 313 3.87 14.74 -11.59
N PRO A 314 4.85 14.25 -12.36
CA PRO A 314 5.09 14.75 -13.70
C PRO A 314 3.86 14.55 -14.58
N VAL A 315 3.63 15.49 -15.51
CA VAL A 315 2.57 15.34 -16.52
C VAL A 315 2.86 14.07 -17.32
N PRO A 316 1.92 13.13 -17.45
CA PRO A 316 2.11 11.95 -18.27
C PRO A 316 2.50 12.39 -19.69
N PRO A 317 3.52 11.78 -20.32
CA PRO A 317 3.82 12.07 -21.71
C PRO A 317 2.56 11.79 -22.56
N PRO A 318 2.20 12.66 -23.52
CA PRO A 318 1.00 12.48 -24.32
C PRO A 318 1.07 11.15 -25.08
N GLY A 319 0.16 10.22 -24.76
CA GLY A 319 -0.09 8.97 -25.48
C GLY A 319 0.93 7.85 -25.26
N ARG A 320 0.55 6.84 -24.47
CA ARG A 320 1.02 5.46 -24.61
C ARG A 320 -0.15 4.49 -24.43
#